data_AF-A0A6N7FTC7-F1
#
_entry.id   AF-A0A6N7FTC7-F1
#
_cell.length_a   1.000
_cell.length_b   1.000
_cell.length_c   1.000
_cell.angle_alpha   90.00
_cell.angle_beta   90.00
_cell.angle_gamma   90.00
#
_symmetry.space_group_name_H-M   'P 1'
#
loop_
_entity.id
_entity.type
_entity.pdbx_description
1 polymer ?
#
loop_
_entity_poly.entity_id
_entity_poly.type
_entity_poly.pdbx_seq_one_letter_code
_entity_poly.pdbx_strand_id
1 'polypeptide(L)' 'MALAPARPAAALPAHPPRQVLAGGPEGRVSIGRDSLGVPHVSAGTIADLCFGQGFATAQDRLWQLEWDRRRALGR' A
#
# COMPACT_ATOMS: atom_id res chain seq x y z
N MET A 1 1.96 36.11 -30.06
CA MET A 1 1.30 34.95 -29.44
C MET A 1 2.35 33.85 -29.28
N ALA A 2 3.06 33.84 -28.14
CA ALA A 2 4.14 32.90 -27.88
C ALA A 2 3.70 31.91 -26.78
N LEU A 3 3.73 30.62 -27.09
CA LEU A 3 3.40 29.52 -26.18
C LEU A 3 4.50 29.46 -25.10
N ALA A 4 4.12 29.62 -23.84
CA ALA A 4 5.05 29.47 -22.72
C ALA A 4 5.59 28.03 -22.65
N PRO A 5 6.89 27.82 -22.35
CA PRO A 5 7.43 26.47 -22.18
C PRO A 5 6.79 25.79 -20.97
N ALA A 6 6.45 24.50 -21.12
CA ALA A 6 5.86 23.69 -20.06
C ALA A 6 6.76 23.73 -18.81
N ARG A 7 6.18 24.12 -17.66
CA ARG A 7 6.88 24.04 -16.37
C ARG A 7 7.35 22.59 -16.17
N PRO A 8 8.60 22.36 -15.76
CA PRO A 8 9.01 21.03 -15.33
C PRO A 8 8.06 20.62 -14.20
N ALA A 9 7.41 19.46 -14.36
CA ALA A 9 6.54 18.92 -13.34
C ALA A 9 7.33 18.89 -12.03
N ALA A 10 6.86 19.65 -11.03
CA ALA A 10 7.45 19.64 -9.72
C ALA A 10 7.58 18.18 -9.29
N ALA A 11 8.78 17.75 -8.91
CA ALA A 11 9.03 16.39 -8.43
C ALA A 11 7.96 16.09 -7.37
N LEU A 12 7.10 15.11 -7.68
CA LEU A 12 6.07 14.67 -6.75
C LEU A 12 6.75 14.35 -5.41
N PRO A 13 6.13 14.67 -4.26
CA PRO A 13 6.70 14.35 -2.97
C PRO A 13 7.15 12.89 -2.96
N ALA A 14 8.37 12.64 -2.49
CA ALA A 14 8.95 11.31 -2.41
C ALA A 14 7.92 10.39 -1.74
N HIS A 15 7.52 9.34 -2.46
CA HIS A 15 6.57 8.35 -1.96
C HIS A 15 7.17 7.70 -0.71
N PRO A 16 6.33 7.31 0.25
CA PRO A 16 6.82 6.70 1.48
C PRO A 16 7.75 5.54 1.11
N PRO A 17 8.87 5.38 1.83
CA PRO A 17 9.89 4.41 1.47
C PRO A 17 9.28 3.02 1.36
N ARG A 18 9.80 2.25 0.39
CA ARG A 18 9.44 0.84 0.22
C ARG A 18 9.60 0.11 1.55
N GLN A 19 8.50 -0.39 2.09
CA GLN A 19 8.49 -1.14 3.34
C GLN A 19 8.84 -2.60 3.02
N VAL A 20 9.89 -3.10 3.66
CA VAL A 20 10.24 -4.52 3.60
C VAL A 20 9.85 -5.13 4.93
N LEU A 21 8.89 -6.05 4.89
CA LEU A 21 8.51 -6.84 6.05
C LEU A 21 9.40 -8.07 6.08
N ALA A 22 10.16 -8.20 7.17
CA ALA A 22 11.07 -9.32 7.38
C ALA A 22 10.34 -10.61 7.86
N GLY A 23 9.03 -10.56 8.09
CA GLY A 23 8.27 -11.64 8.74
C GLY A 23 6.92 -11.92 8.07
N GLY A 24 6.93 -12.20 6.77
CA GLY A 24 5.83 -12.96 6.18
C GLY A 24 5.79 -14.38 6.75
N PRO A 25 4.65 -15.09 6.65
CA PRO A 25 4.50 -16.47 7.12
C PRO A 25 5.61 -17.43 6.65
N GLU A 26 6.13 -17.24 5.45
CA GLU A 26 7.12 -18.12 4.82
C GLU A 26 8.42 -17.40 4.43
N GLY A 27 8.39 -16.07 4.34
CA GLY A 27 9.55 -15.31 3.88
C GLY A 27 9.35 -13.80 3.80
N ARG A 28 10.08 -13.19 2.86
CA ARG A 28 10.17 -11.73 2.72
C ARG A 28 8.98 -11.20 1.92
N VAL A 29 8.36 -10.14 2.45
CA VAL A 29 7.32 -9.37 1.76
C VAL A 29 7.83 -7.96 1.50
N SER A 30 7.64 -7.46 0.28
CA SER A 30 7.97 -6.08 -0.09
C SER A 30 6.71 -5.31 -0.47
N ILE A 31 6.54 -4.12 0.10
CA ILE A 31 5.40 -3.25 -0.13
C ILE A 31 5.93 -1.88 -0.57
N GLY A 32 5.62 -1.49 -1.80
CA GLY A 32 5.86 -0.14 -2.31
C GLY A 32 4.54 0.59 -2.53
N ARG A 33 4.52 1.92 -2.41
CA ARG A 33 3.34 2.72 -2.78
C ARG A 33 3.67 3.64 -3.94
N ASP A 34 2.72 3.77 -4.86
CA ASP A 34 2.83 4.69 -5.98
C ASP A 34 2.56 6.15 -5.56
N SER A 35 2.51 7.05 -6.55
CA SER A 35 2.22 8.47 -6.33
C SER A 35 0.80 8.75 -5.84
N LEU A 36 -0.13 7.83 -6.03
CA LEU A 36 -1.52 7.91 -5.58
C LEU A 36 -1.72 7.19 -4.22
N GLY A 37 -0.65 6.63 -3.66
CA GLY A 37 -0.68 5.89 -2.41
C GLY A 37 -1.17 4.45 -2.54
N VAL A 38 -1.35 3.94 -3.76
CA VAL A 38 -1.79 2.57 -4.03
C VAL A 38 -0.67 1.59 -3.65
N PRO A 39 -0.94 0.60 -2.79
CA PRO A 39 0.07 -0.37 -2.39
C PRO A 39 0.27 -1.45 -3.45
N HIS A 40 1.52 -1.65 -3.84
CA HIS A 40 2.00 -2.76 -4.64
C HIS A 40 2.77 -3.74 -3.75
N VAL A 41 2.25 -4.96 -3.62
CA VAL A 41 2.81 -6.02 -2.79
C VAL A 41 3.50 -7.05 -3.67
N SER A 42 4.68 -7.50 -3.27
CA SER A 42 5.41 -8.59 -3.92
C SER A 42 5.98 -9.55 -2.89
N ALA A 43 5.86 -10.84 -3.16
CA ALA A 43 6.31 -11.93 -2.30
C ALA A 43 6.66 -13.18 -3.11
N GLY A 44 7.39 -14.12 -2.50
CA GLY A 44 7.78 -15.38 -3.13
C GLY A 44 6.68 -16.45 -3.13
N THR A 45 5.70 -16.36 -2.22
CA THR A 45 4.61 -17.33 -2.08
C THR A 45 3.26 -16.63 -1.96
N ILE A 46 2.19 -17.36 -2.25
CA ILE A 46 0.82 -16.83 -2.16
C ILE A 46 0.47 -16.49 -0.71
N ALA A 47 0.92 -17.29 0.26
CA ALA A 47 0.68 -17.05 1.69
C ALA A 47 1.28 -15.69 2.12
N ASP A 48 2.53 -15.43 1.75
CA ASP A 48 3.20 -14.16 2.00
C ASP A 48 2.55 -12.98 1.26
N LEU A 49 2.08 -13.20 0.03
CA LEU A 49 1.38 -12.17 -0.75
C LEU A 49 0.07 -11.76 -0.07
N CYS A 50 -0.72 -12.75 0.37
CA CYS A 50 -1.97 -12.52 1.12
C CYS A 50 -1.70 -11.77 2.43
N PHE A 51 -0.64 -12.15 3.16
CA PHE A 51 -0.23 -11.46 4.38
C PHE A 51 0.13 -9.99 4.10
N GLY A 52 0.96 -9.73 3.09
CA GLY A 52 1.34 -8.38 2.70
C GLY A 52 0.17 -7.51 2.24
N GLN A 53 -0.77 -8.09 1.48
CA GLN A 53 -1.99 -7.41 1.05
C GLN A 53 -2.87 -7.04 2.26
N GLY A 54 -3.06 -7.96 3.21
CA GLY A 54 -3.81 -7.68 4.43
C GLY A 54 -3.16 -6.58 5.26
N PHE A 55 -1.84 -6.61 5.41
CA PHE A 55 -1.07 -5.60 6.14
C PHE A 55 -1.21 -4.21 5.50
N ALA A 56 -1.01 -4.09 4.18
CA ALA A 56 -1.19 -2.84 3.46
C ALA A 56 -2.63 -2.30 3.60
N THR A 57 -3.62 -3.18 3.49
CA THR A 57 -5.03 -2.81 3.64
C THR A 57 -5.32 -2.29 5.05
N ALA A 58 -4.79 -2.95 6.09
CA ALA A 58 -4.94 -2.51 7.47
C ALA A 58 -4.35 -1.11 7.69
N GLN A 59 -3.18 -0.79 7.12
CA GLN A 59 -2.61 0.56 7.23
C GLN A 59 -3.57 1.66 6.76
N ASP A 60 -4.32 1.41 5.69
CA ASP A 60 -5.18 2.41 5.06
C ASP A 60 -6.64 2.36 5.52
N ARG A 61 -7.08 1.20 6.00
CA ARG A 61 -8.49 0.86 6.17
C ARG A 61 -8.81 0.13 7.48
N LEU A 62 -7.93 0.18 8.49
CA LEU A 62 -8.12 -0.58 9.73
C LEU A 62 -9.48 -0.32 10.37
N TRP A 63 -9.90 0.95 10.43
CA TRP A 63 -11.16 1.30 11.06
C TRP A 63 -12.35 0.73 10.29
N GLN A 64 -12.34 0.79 8.95
CA GLN A 64 -13.41 0.20 8.13
C GLN A 64 -13.46 -1.31 8.31
N LEU A 65 -12.30 -1.99 8.31
CA LEU A 65 -12.23 -3.43 8.52
C LEU A 65 -12.81 -3.84 9.87
N GLU A 66 -12.45 -3.15 10.95
CA GLU A 66 -12.99 -3.44 12.28
C GLU A 66 -14.48 -3.10 12.39
N TRP A 67 -14.93 -2.01 11.77
CA TRP A 67 -16.34 -1.64 11.72
C TRP A 67 -17.18 -2.68 10.97
N ASP A 68 -16.73 -3.11 9.80
CA ASP A 68 -17.40 -4.12 8.99
C ASP A 68 -17.40 -5.48 9.70
N ARG A 69 -16.29 -5.84 10.36
CA ARG A 69 -16.19 -7.04 11.20
C ARG A 69 -17.21 -7.02 12.34
N ARG A 70 -17.38 -5.89 13.05
CA ARG A 70 -18.38 -5.77 14.12
C ARG A 70 -19.79 -5.91 13.59
N ARG A 71 -20.12 -5.20 12.51
CA ARG A 71 -21.43 -5.30 11.84
C ARG A 71 -21.74 -6.71 11.37
N ALA A 72 -20.77 -7.41 10.77
CA ALA A 72 -20.93 -8.78 10.32
C ALA A 72 -21.15 -9.77 11.48
N LEU A 73 -20.61 -9.47 12.66
CA LEU A 73 -20.79 -10.25 13.89
C LEU A 73 -21.99 -9.80 14.74
N GLY A 74 -22.75 -8.79 14.31
CA GLY A 74 -23.89 -8.24 15.05
C GLY A 74 -23.51 -7.48 16.32
N ARG A 75 -22.35 -6.82 16.33
CA ARG A 75 -21.87 -5.94 17.41
C ARG A 75 -21.77 -4.51 16.94
#